data_AF-A0A3B8MJP8-F1
#
_entry.id   AF-A0A3B8MJP8-F1
#
_cell.length_a   1.000
_cell.length_b   1.000
_cell.length_c   1.000
_cell.angle_alpha   90.00
_cell.angle_beta   90.00
_cell.angle_gamma   90.00
#
_symmetry.space_group_name_H-M   'P 1'
#
loop_
_entity.id
_entity.type
_entity.pdbx_description
1 polymer ?
#
loop_
_entity_poly.entity_id
_entity_poly.type
_entity_poly.pdbx_seq_one_letter_code
_entity_poly.pdbx_strand_id
1 'polypeptide(L)'
;SRQGRASTLRSHSISIGGQFVRNDVSSALDGEACESTINGLYVLNGSQHCDNYTLLEHCKPNCPSHELYKGILGDEARAIFRGKIHVHQIAQKTDAYQQNQNILLSDDARVNTKPQLEIYADDVKC
;
A
#
# COMPACT_ATOMS: atom_id res chain seq x y z
N SER A 1 -6.91 9.46 4.29
CA SER A 1 -7.07 9.82 5.72
C SER A 1 -6.00 10.83 6.12
N ARG A 2 -6.30 11.75 7.04
CA ARG A 2 -5.29 12.61 7.68
C ARG A 2 -5.25 12.28 9.16
N GLN A 3 -4.07 11.93 9.66
CA GLN A 3 -3.85 11.45 11.01
C GLN A 3 -3.39 12.59 11.93
N GLY A 4 -3.96 12.65 13.14
CA GLY A 4 -3.54 13.58 14.19
C GLY A 4 -2.52 12.95 15.12
N ARG A 5 -1.91 13.76 16.00
CA ARG A 5 -0.88 13.30 16.94
C ARG A 5 -1.31 12.02 17.67
N ALA A 6 -0.41 11.04 17.71
CA ALA A 6 -0.60 9.76 18.39
C ALA A 6 -1.84 8.95 17.94
N SER A 7 -2.35 9.18 16.71
CA SER A 7 -3.41 8.35 16.16
C SER A 7 -2.89 7.07 15.53
N THR A 8 -3.72 6.03 15.55
CA THR A 8 -3.46 4.77 14.85
C THR A 8 -4.53 4.55 13.78
N LEU A 9 -4.11 4.31 12.54
CA LEU A 9 -4.98 3.87 11.45
C LEU A 9 -4.65 2.43 11.05
N ARG A 10 -5.68 1.59 10.92
CA ARG A 10 -5.58 0.27 10.29
C ARG A 10 -6.64 0.15 9.21
N SER A 11 -6.19 -0.03 7.97
CA SER A 11 -7.04 -0.19 6.79
C SER A 11 -6.76 -1.54 6.14
N HIS A 12 -7.84 -2.26 5.81
CA HIS A 12 -7.79 -3.57 5.17
C HIS A 12 -8.75 -3.58 3.98
N SER A 13 -8.22 -3.62 2.75
CA SER A 13 -9.01 -3.73 1.52
C SER A 13 -9.07 -5.18 1.06
N ILE A 14 -10.26 -5.73 0.88
CA ILE A 14 -10.45 -7.11 0.38
C ILE A 14 -11.29 -7.05 -0.89
N SER A 15 -10.73 -7.53 -2.00
CA SER A 15 -11.38 -7.58 -3.32
C SER A 15 -11.48 -9.02 -3.80
N ILE A 16 -12.70 -9.56 -3.86
CA ILE A 16 -13.00 -10.99 -4.16
C ILE A 16 -13.98 -11.14 -5.33
N GLY A 17 -14.09 -10.13 -6.18
CA GLY A 17 -15.03 -10.10 -7.28
C GLY A 17 -15.13 -8.72 -7.93
N GLY A 18 -15.98 -8.61 -8.95
CA GLY A 18 -16.11 -7.43 -9.80
C GLY A 18 -15.24 -7.54 -11.06
N GLN A 19 -15.80 -7.19 -12.21
CA GLN A 19 -15.08 -7.28 -13.49
C GLN A 19 -13.88 -6.32 -13.50
N PHE A 20 -14.06 -5.13 -12.93
CA PHE A 20 -13.04 -4.12 -12.77
C PHE A 20 -13.19 -3.48 -11.39
N VAL A 21 -12.14 -3.52 -10.58
CA VAL A 21 -12.09 -2.93 -9.24
C VAL A 21 -10.90 -1.99 -9.18
N ARG A 22 -11.08 -0.84 -8.54
CA ARG A 22 -9.99 0.07 -8.23
C ARG A 22 -10.11 0.57 -6.79
N ASN A 23 -9.03 0.41 -6.04
CA ASN A 23 -8.88 0.90 -4.68
C ASN A 23 -7.79 1.98 -4.67
N ASP A 24 -8.14 3.18 -4.23
CA ASP A 24 -7.19 4.26 -3.97
C ASP A 24 -7.20 4.55 -2.46
N VAL A 25 -6.13 4.17 -1.75
CA VAL A 25 -6.03 4.29 -0.29
C VAL A 25 -4.86 5.20 0.07
N SER A 26 -5.15 6.32 0.73
CA SER A 26 -4.13 7.26 1.18
C SER A 26 -4.17 7.51 2.68
N SER A 27 -3.01 7.70 3.29
CA SER A 27 -2.88 8.13 4.69
C SER A 27 -1.74 9.13 4.82
N ALA A 28 -2.08 10.34 5.27
CA ALA A 28 -1.11 11.34 5.67
C ALA A 28 -0.90 11.26 7.18
N LEU A 29 0.33 10.96 7.60
CA LEU A 29 0.79 10.95 8.98
C LEU A 29 1.14 12.38 9.38
N ASP A 30 0.09 13.20 9.58
CA ASP A 30 0.13 14.67 9.74
C ASP A 30 0.32 15.14 11.20
N GLY A 31 0.33 14.19 12.14
CA GLY A 31 0.73 14.38 13.53
C GLY A 31 1.99 13.57 13.87
N GLU A 32 2.70 13.97 14.92
CA GLU A 32 3.81 13.16 15.44
C GLU A 32 3.30 11.87 16.08
N ALA A 33 4.13 10.82 16.02
CA ALA A 33 3.85 9.50 16.61
C ALA A 33 2.57 8.84 16.07
N CYS A 34 2.20 9.12 14.82
CA CYS A 34 1.11 8.41 14.14
C CYS A 34 1.56 7.03 13.68
N GLU A 35 0.64 6.07 13.70
CA GLU A 35 0.87 4.74 13.15
C GLU A 35 -0.08 4.48 11.98
N SER A 36 0.40 3.88 10.90
CA SER A 36 -0.44 3.54 9.74
C SER A 36 -0.22 2.11 9.29
N THR A 37 -1.26 1.29 9.28
CA THR A 37 -1.26 -0.02 8.61
C THR A 37 -2.23 0.02 7.44
N ILE A 38 -1.75 -0.26 6.22
CA ILE A 38 -2.58 -0.36 5.02
C ILE A 38 -2.32 -1.72 4.39
N ASN A 39 -3.28 -2.62 4.49
CA ASN A 39 -3.17 -3.96 3.93
C ASN A 39 -4.22 -4.19 2.86
N GLY A 40 -3.90 -5.09 1.93
CA GLY A 40 -4.83 -5.52 0.90
C GLY A 40 -4.76 -7.01 0.60
N LEU A 41 -5.89 -7.57 0.22
CA LEU A 41 -6.01 -8.89 -0.38
C LEU A 41 -6.87 -8.79 -1.64
N TYR A 42 -6.36 -9.26 -2.77
CA TYR A 42 -7.14 -9.41 -4.00
C TYR A 42 -7.06 -10.86 -4.48
N VAL A 43 -8.22 -11.45 -4.72
CA VAL A 43 -8.38 -12.80 -5.27
C VAL A 43 -9.20 -12.67 -6.54
N LEU A 44 -8.58 -12.97 -7.69
CA LEU A 44 -9.15 -12.73 -9.01
C LEU A 44 -9.18 -14.01 -9.85
N ASN A 45 -10.19 -14.12 -10.70
CA ASN A 45 -10.33 -15.20 -11.69
C ASN A 45 -10.96 -14.69 -12.99
N GLY A 46 -11.12 -15.57 -13.97
CA GLY A 46 -11.64 -15.25 -15.30
C GLY A 46 -10.86 -14.10 -15.95
N SER A 47 -11.58 -13.05 -16.34
CA SER A 47 -11.03 -11.83 -16.93
C SER A 47 -11.06 -10.62 -15.98
N GLN A 48 -11.16 -10.86 -14.67
CA GLN A 48 -11.25 -9.80 -13.67
C GLN A 48 -9.97 -8.94 -13.63
N HIS A 49 -10.16 -7.65 -13.32
CA HIS A 49 -9.09 -6.68 -13.19
C HIS A 49 -9.16 -5.95 -11.84
N CYS A 50 -8.05 -5.89 -11.09
CA CYS A 50 -7.98 -5.13 -9.84
C CYS A 50 -6.77 -4.19 -9.77
N ASP A 51 -7.06 -2.91 -9.54
CA ASP A 51 -6.08 -1.86 -9.32
C ASP A 51 -6.01 -1.50 -7.84
N ASN A 52 -4.82 -1.57 -7.25
CA ASN A 52 -4.55 -1.10 -5.89
C ASN A 52 -3.50 0.01 -5.93
N TYR A 53 -3.91 1.21 -5.54
CA TYR A 53 -3.08 2.40 -5.47
C TYR A 53 -3.02 2.86 -4.03
N THR A 54 -1.82 3.03 -3.51
CA THR A 54 -1.63 3.48 -2.14
C THR A 54 -0.64 4.63 -2.04
N LEU A 55 -0.90 5.49 -1.06
CA LEU A 55 -0.02 6.60 -0.69
C LEU A 55 0.09 6.69 0.82
N LEU A 56 1.28 6.44 1.35
CA LEU A 56 1.68 6.75 2.71
C LEU A 56 2.53 8.00 2.71
N GLU A 57 1.99 9.10 3.23
CA GLU A 57 2.67 10.38 3.29
C GLU A 57 3.12 10.67 4.73
N HIS A 58 4.41 10.52 4.98
CA HIS A 58 5.04 10.81 6.27
C HIS A 58 5.37 12.29 6.35
N CYS A 59 4.46 13.07 6.97
CA CYS A 59 4.61 14.52 7.12
C CYS A 59 5.29 14.91 8.44
N LYS A 60 5.34 14.02 9.43
CA LYS A 60 5.85 14.29 10.79
C LYS A 60 6.77 13.19 11.32
N PRO A 61 7.67 13.52 12.27
CA PRO A 61 8.59 12.56 12.87
C PRO A 61 7.94 11.41 13.64
N ASN A 62 8.73 10.35 13.86
CA ASN A 62 8.43 9.22 14.74
C ASN A 62 7.18 8.43 14.35
N CYS A 63 6.87 8.36 13.06
CA CYS A 63 5.66 7.72 12.58
C CYS A 63 6.00 6.37 11.91
N PRO A 64 5.64 5.22 12.49
CA PRO A 64 5.78 3.95 11.80
C PRO A 64 4.65 3.71 10.80
N SER A 65 4.95 3.04 9.69
CA SER A 65 3.95 2.58 8.74
C SER A 65 4.24 1.19 8.20
N HIS A 66 3.20 0.38 8.02
CA HIS A 66 3.29 -0.95 7.44
C HIS A 66 2.27 -1.11 6.31
N GLU A 67 2.76 -1.55 5.15
CA GLU A 67 1.95 -1.87 4.00
C GLU A 67 2.18 -3.31 3.53
N LEU A 68 1.10 -4.09 3.45
CA LEU A 68 1.14 -5.46 2.92
C LEU A 68 -0.05 -5.74 2.00
N TYR A 69 0.24 -5.88 0.71
CA TYR A 69 -0.74 -6.28 -0.29
C TYR A 69 -0.45 -7.69 -0.81
N LYS A 70 -1.47 -8.56 -0.78
CA LYS A 70 -1.40 -9.93 -1.28
C LYS A 70 -2.33 -10.16 -2.45
N GLY A 71 -1.83 -10.82 -3.49
CA GLY A 71 -2.57 -11.17 -4.70
C GLY A 71 -2.62 -12.67 -4.96
N ILE A 72 -3.78 -13.19 -5.31
CA ILE A 72 -3.97 -14.54 -5.88
C ILE A 72 -4.76 -14.39 -7.18
N LEU A 73 -4.19 -14.80 -8.31
CA LEU A 73 -4.82 -14.61 -9.63
C LEU A 73 -4.87 -15.93 -10.39
N GLY A 74 -6.04 -16.29 -10.91
CA GLY A 74 -6.24 -17.42 -11.85
C GLY A 74 -6.69 -16.96 -13.24
N ASP A 75 -6.81 -17.91 -14.16
CA ASP A 75 -7.26 -17.72 -15.55
C ASP A 75 -6.48 -16.60 -16.27
N GLU A 76 -7.16 -15.61 -16.84
CA GLU A 76 -6.59 -14.46 -17.54
C GLU A 76 -6.59 -13.18 -16.68
N ALA A 77 -6.79 -13.31 -15.37
CA ALA A 77 -7.00 -12.18 -14.48
C ALA A 77 -5.78 -11.25 -14.42
N ARG A 78 -6.04 -9.97 -14.19
CA ARG A 78 -5.02 -8.92 -14.18
C ARG A 78 -5.06 -8.09 -12.91
N ALA A 79 -3.90 -7.74 -12.38
CA ALA A 79 -3.81 -6.82 -11.25
C ALA A 79 -2.71 -5.78 -11.44
N ILE A 80 -2.93 -4.64 -10.80
CA ILE A 80 -1.92 -3.59 -10.62
C ILE A 80 -1.79 -3.31 -9.14
N PHE A 81 -0.55 -3.24 -8.66
CA PHE A 81 -0.21 -2.64 -7.38
C PHE A 81 0.74 -1.46 -7.60
N ARG A 82 0.35 -0.27 -7.16
CA ARG A 82 1.22 0.91 -7.11
C ARG A 82 1.18 1.49 -5.71
N GLY A 83 2.18 1.15 -4.89
CA GLY A 83 2.36 1.73 -3.57
C GLY A 83 3.46 2.77 -3.54
N LYS A 84 3.15 3.96 -3.03
CA LYS A 84 4.10 5.05 -2.83
C LYS A 84 4.22 5.39 -1.35
N ILE A 85 5.44 5.32 -0.84
CA ILE A 85 5.81 5.96 0.43
C ILE A 85 6.56 7.26 0.10
N HIS A 86 6.08 8.36 0.67
CA HIS A 86 6.71 9.67 0.58
C HIS A 86 7.09 10.14 1.98
N VAL A 87 8.39 10.35 2.22
CA VAL A 87 8.93 10.82 3.50
C VAL A 87 9.47 12.22 3.33
N HIS A 88 8.77 13.19 3.93
CA HIS A 88 9.17 14.59 3.92
C HIS A 88 10.46 14.79 4.73
N GLN A 89 11.24 15.82 4.41
CA GLN A 89 12.54 16.09 5.07
C GLN A 89 12.43 16.22 6.60
N ILE A 90 11.31 16.72 7.12
CA ILE A 90 11.10 16.86 8.57
C ILE A 90 10.70 15.54 9.26
N ALA A 91 10.32 14.50 8.51
CA ALA A 91 9.82 13.23 9.06
C ALA A 91 10.97 12.30 9.45
N GLN A 92 11.78 12.78 10.40
CA GLN A 92 12.88 12.00 10.98
C GLN A 92 12.33 10.85 11.83
N LYS A 93 13.12 9.79 11.99
CA LYS A 93 12.73 8.56 12.70
C LYS A 93 11.50 7.88 12.10
N THR A 94 11.23 8.07 10.81
CA THR A 94 10.26 7.24 10.08
C THR A 94 10.75 5.79 10.07
N ASP A 95 9.82 4.86 10.32
CA ASP A 95 10.00 3.41 10.16
C ASP A 95 8.90 2.90 9.22
N ALA A 96 9.21 2.78 7.95
CA ALA A 96 8.26 2.42 6.91
C ALA A 96 8.58 1.04 6.31
N TYR A 97 7.55 0.22 6.12
CA TYR A 97 7.65 -1.07 5.46
C TYR A 97 6.58 -1.19 4.38
N GLN A 98 6.98 -1.62 3.18
CA GLN A 98 6.07 -1.88 2.07
C GLN A 98 6.39 -3.21 1.39
N GLN A 99 5.37 -4.07 1.28
CA GLN A 99 5.51 -5.37 0.65
C GLN A 99 4.30 -5.72 -0.23
N ASN A 100 4.57 -6.24 -1.42
CA ASN A 100 3.57 -6.81 -2.30
C ASN A 100 3.94 -8.26 -2.65
N GLN A 101 3.07 -9.21 -2.31
CA GLN A 101 3.28 -10.65 -2.53
C GLN A 101 2.20 -11.17 -3.45
N ASN A 102 2.58 -11.88 -4.51
CA ASN A 102 1.62 -12.36 -5.51
C ASN A 102 1.83 -13.84 -5.83
N ILE A 103 0.72 -14.55 -6.00
CA ILE A 103 0.68 -15.92 -6.50
C ILE A 103 -0.15 -15.91 -7.78
N LEU A 104 0.44 -16.40 -8.86
CA LEU A 104 -0.25 -16.64 -10.13
C LEU A 104 -0.55 -18.14 -10.22
N LEU A 105 -1.82 -18.48 -10.44
CA LEU A 105 -2.33 -19.84 -10.55
C LEU A 105 -2.46 -20.31 -12.02
N SER A 106 -2.13 -19.43 -12.97
CA SER A 106 -2.25 -19.62 -14.41
C SER A 106 -1.10 -18.90 -15.12
N ASP A 107 -0.66 -19.44 -16.26
CA ASP A 107 0.36 -18.82 -17.13
C ASP A 107 -0.15 -17.54 -17.80
N ASP A 108 -1.48 -17.38 -17.91
CA ASP A 108 -2.12 -16.21 -18.53
C ASP A 108 -2.42 -15.08 -17.54
N ALA A 109 -2.37 -15.35 -16.24
CA ALA A 109 -2.60 -14.36 -15.20
C ALA A 109 -1.43 -13.36 -15.12
N ARG A 110 -1.72 -12.08 -14.88
CA ARG A 110 -0.67 -11.03 -14.86
C ARG A 110 -0.83 -10.08 -13.70
N VAL A 111 0.27 -9.79 -13.01
CA VAL A 111 0.34 -8.71 -12.01
C VAL A 111 1.46 -7.75 -12.35
N ASN A 112 1.14 -6.46 -12.40
CA ASN A 112 2.13 -5.39 -12.54
C ASN A 112 2.29 -4.69 -11.20
N THR A 113 3.49 -4.74 -10.63
CA THR A 113 3.80 -4.13 -9.35
C THR A 113 4.79 -2.98 -9.53
N LYS A 114 4.48 -1.83 -8.94
CA LYS A 114 5.34 -0.63 -8.93
C LYS A 114 5.41 -0.04 -7.51
N PRO A 115 6.21 -0.64 -6.62
CA PRO A 115 6.56 -0.01 -5.36
C PRO A 115 7.44 1.22 -5.61
N GLN A 116 7.22 2.31 -4.87
CA GLN A 116 7.94 3.57 -5.03
C GLN A 116 8.27 4.17 -3.66
N LEU A 117 9.52 4.60 -3.49
CA LEU A 117 9.98 5.32 -2.31
C LEU A 117 10.52 6.69 -2.73
N GLU A 118 10.05 7.75 -2.09
CA GLU A 118 10.58 9.11 -2.21
C GLU A 118 10.96 9.60 -0.81
N ILE A 119 12.25 9.58 -0.50
CA ILE A 119 12.77 9.80 0.86
C ILE A 119 13.65 11.05 0.87
N TYR A 120 13.25 12.05 1.65
CA TYR A 120 13.98 13.32 1.81
C TYR A 120 14.56 13.52 3.21
N ALA A 121 14.38 12.55 4.12
CA ALA A 121 14.89 12.56 5.48
C ALA A 121 16.07 11.59 5.64
N ASP A 122 17.07 11.97 6.44
CA ASP A 122 18.32 11.21 6.59
C ASP A 122 18.26 10.11 7.64
N ASP A 123 17.52 10.32 8.74
CA ASP A 123 17.47 9.40 9.89
C ASP A 123 16.19 8.56 9.85
N VAL A 124 16.11 7.62 8.90
CA VAL A 124 14.92 6.80 8.65
C VAL A 124 15.24 5.32 8.41
N LYS A 125 14.24 4.46 8.54
CA LYS A 125 14.25 3.06 8.11
C LYS A 125 13.11 2.87 7.12
N CYS A 126 13.42 2.45 5.90
CA CYS A 126 12.47 2.26 4.81
C CYS A 126 12.83 1.01 3.99
#